data_AF-A0A5F4VUN4-F1
#
_entry.id   AF-A0A5F4VUN4-F1
#
_cell.length_a   1.000
_cell.length_b   1.000
_cell.length_c   1.000
_cell.angle_alpha   90.00
_cell.angle_beta   90.00
_cell.angle_gamma   90.00
#
_symmetry.space_group_name_H-M   'P 1'
#
loop_
_entity.id
_entity.type
_entity.pdbx_description
1 polymer ?
#
loop_
_entity_poly.entity_id
_entity_poly.type
_entity_poly.pdbx_seq_one_letter_code
_entity_poly.pdbx_strand_id
1 'polypeptide(L)'
;MGCTLSAEDKAAVERSKMIDRNLREDGEKAAREVKLLLLGAGESGKSTIVKQMKIIHEAGYSEEECKQYKAVVYSNTIQSIIAIIRAMGRLKIDFGDSARADQTHMKRQLHIFNVSLKTSIKERTQRKFTPTSHVPQILRMCSLFLML
;
A
#
# COMPACT_ATOMS: atom_id res chain seq x y z
N MET A 1 9.68 41.65 -42.15
CA MET A 1 9.38 40.32 -41.56
C MET A 1 9.06 40.51 -40.09
N GLY A 2 7.79 40.78 -39.78
CA GLY A 2 7.32 40.96 -38.41
C GLY A 2 6.20 39.97 -38.15
N CYS A 3 6.55 38.81 -37.57
CA CYS A 3 5.55 37.84 -37.14
C CYS A 3 5.04 38.31 -35.76
N THR A 4 3.83 38.83 -35.72
CA THR A 4 3.12 39.13 -34.48
C THR A 4 2.73 37.80 -33.84
N LEU A 5 3.49 37.36 -32.84
CA LEU A 5 3.08 36.24 -31.98
C LEU A 5 1.70 36.56 -31.42
N SER A 6 0.73 35.66 -31.64
CA SER A 6 -0.61 35.80 -31.07
C SER A 6 -0.51 35.75 -29.54
N ALA A 7 -1.52 36.28 -28.83
CA ALA A 7 -1.54 36.22 -27.37
C ALA A 7 -1.46 34.76 -26.85
N GLU A 8 -1.99 33.81 -27.62
CA GLU A 8 -1.96 32.39 -27.33
C GLU A 8 -0.55 31.80 -27.46
N ASP A 9 0.22 32.21 -28.49
CA ASP A 9 1.61 31.78 -28.67
C ASP A 9 2.50 32.28 -27.54
N LYS A 10 2.31 33.53 -27.10
CA LYS A 10 3.03 34.07 -25.94
C LYS A 10 2.71 33.31 -24.65
N ALA A 11 1.44 32.97 -24.43
CA ALA A 11 1.02 32.16 -23.29
C ALA A 11 1.57 30.73 -23.36
N ALA A 12 1.66 30.14 -24.56
CA ALA A 12 2.25 28.82 -24.77
C ALA A 12 3.77 28.81 -24.48
N VAL A 13 4.49 29.83 -24.95
CA VAL A 13 5.93 30.00 -24.66
C VAL A 13 6.16 30.16 -23.15
N GLU A 14 5.35 30.94 -22.46
CA GLU A 14 5.49 31.12 -21.01
C GLU A 14 5.18 29.84 -20.23
N ARG A 15 4.16 29.07 -20.66
CA ARG A 15 3.91 27.73 -20.11
C ARG A 15 5.08 26.79 -20.34
N SER A 16 5.68 26.79 -21.54
CA SER A 16 6.84 25.95 -21.85
C SER A 16 8.03 26.30 -20.95
N LYS A 17 8.32 27.58 -20.77
CA LYS A 17 9.39 28.04 -19.86
C LYS A 17 9.15 27.60 -18.41
N MET A 18 7.91 27.66 -17.94
CA MET A 18 7.55 27.17 -16.60
C MET A 18 7.76 25.65 -16.48
N ILE A 19 7.39 24.89 -17.51
CA ILE A 19 7.63 23.44 -17.55
C ILE A 19 9.12 23.13 -17.52
N ASP A 20 9.93 23.79 -18.35
CA ASP A 20 11.38 23.57 -18.41
C ASP A 20 12.07 23.91 -17.09
N ARG A 21 11.61 24.97 -16.41
CA ARG A 21 12.07 25.33 -15.07
C ARG A 21 11.74 24.23 -14.06
N ASN A 22 10.50 23.75 -14.04
CA ASN A 22 10.09 22.68 -13.13
C ASN A 22 10.88 21.38 -13.39
N LEU A 23 11.08 21.02 -14.66
CA LEU A 23 11.87 19.84 -15.05
C LEU A 23 13.31 19.94 -14.56
N ARG A 24 13.92 21.13 -14.67
CA ARG A 24 15.27 21.36 -14.15
C ARG A 24 15.32 21.23 -12.63
N GLU A 25 14.40 21.87 -11.91
CA GLU A 25 14.33 21.80 -10.45
C GLU A 25 14.10 20.36 -9.96
N ASP A 26 13.25 19.59 -10.63
CA ASP A 26 13.01 18.17 -10.33
C ASP A 26 14.21 17.29 -10.67
N GLY A 27 14.92 17.59 -11.77
CA GLY A 27 16.17 16.93 -12.13
C GLY A 27 17.27 17.13 -11.08
N GLU A 28 17.44 18.36 -10.57
CA GLU A 28 18.39 18.66 -9.51
C GLU A 28 18.04 17.97 -8.18
N LYS A 29 16.75 17.88 -7.83
CA LYS A 29 16.28 17.12 -6.65
C LYS A 29 16.53 15.63 -6.81
N ALA A 30 16.18 15.05 -7.96
CA ALA A 30 16.36 13.62 -8.24
C ALA A 30 17.84 13.23 -8.24
N ALA A 31 18.72 14.10 -8.73
CA ALA A 31 20.18 13.87 -8.71
C ALA A 31 20.76 13.83 -7.28
N ARG A 32 20.10 14.48 -6.31
CA ARG A 32 20.49 14.47 -4.89
C ARG A 32 19.80 13.36 -4.08
N GLU A 33 18.80 12.70 -4.64
CA GLU A 33 18.04 11.64 -3.98
C GLU A 33 18.85 10.34 -3.91
N VAL A 34 18.97 9.77 -2.70
CA VAL A 34 19.59 8.45 -2.50
C VAL A 34 18.50 7.38 -2.48
N LYS A 35 18.58 6.41 -3.40
CA LYS A 35 17.62 5.30 -3.50
C LYS A 35 18.17 4.05 -2.84
N LEU A 36 17.39 3.48 -1.92
CA LEU A 36 17.73 2.26 -1.20
C LEU A 36 16.77 1.13 -1.58
N LEU A 37 17.32 -0.07 -1.82
CA LEU A 37 16.54 -1.28 -2.11
C LEU A 37 16.73 -2.30 -0.99
N LEU A 38 15.63 -2.69 -0.35
CA LEU A 38 15.63 -3.75 0.66
C LEU A 38 15.30 -5.09 0.00
N LEU A 39 16.26 -6.01 0.04
CA LEU A 39 16.13 -7.38 -0.49
C LEU A 39 16.02 -8.40 0.65
N GLY A 40 15.31 -9.49 0.41
CA GLY A 40 15.14 -10.58 1.37
C GLY A 40 13.95 -11.48 1.02
N ALA A 41 13.87 -12.65 1.65
CA ALA A 41 12.78 -13.62 1.46
C ALA A 41 11.39 -13.02 1.80
N GLY A 42 10.32 -13.68 1.37
CA GLY A 42 8.96 -13.36 1.84
C GLY A 42 8.94 -13.30 3.37
N GLU A 43 8.18 -12.35 3.93
CA GLU A 43 7.98 -12.25 5.39
C GLU A 43 9.24 -11.92 6.23
N SER A 44 10.39 -11.65 5.62
CA SER A 44 11.67 -11.34 6.29
C SER A 44 11.71 -10.00 7.06
N GLY A 45 10.57 -9.33 7.26
CA GLY A 45 10.49 -8.07 8.01
C GLY A 45 10.87 -6.79 7.24
N LYS A 46 11.03 -6.83 5.90
CA LYS A 46 11.36 -5.63 5.09
C LYS A 46 10.38 -4.47 5.33
N SER A 47 9.07 -4.75 5.35
CA SER A 47 8.05 -3.74 5.63
C SER A 47 8.15 -3.22 7.06
N THR A 48 8.59 -4.04 8.02
CA THR A 48 8.80 -3.61 9.40
C THR A 48 9.94 -2.59 9.48
N ILE A 49 11.05 -2.81 8.77
CA ILE A 49 12.17 -1.86 8.71
C ILE A 49 11.71 -0.51 8.14
N VAL A 50 10.97 -0.53 7.02
CA VAL A 50 10.43 0.71 6.42
C VAL A 50 9.47 1.44 7.37
N LYS A 51 8.61 0.69 8.08
CA LYS A 51 7.72 1.28 9.09
C LYS A 51 8.48 1.92 10.25
N GLN A 52 9.56 1.29 10.71
CA GLN A 52 10.42 1.85 11.77
C GLN A 52 11.17 3.09 11.28
N MET A 53 11.65 3.12 10.04
CA MET A 53 12.27 4.32 9.46
C MET A 53 11.32 5.51 9.48
N LYS A 54 10.03 5.31 9.16
CA LYS A 54 9.01 6.35 9.25
C LYS A 54 8.81 6.86 10.70
N ILE A 55 8.85 5.98 11.68
CA ILE A 55 8.69 6.36 13.10
C ILE A 55 9.89 7.21 13.58
N ILE A 56 11.11 6.85 13.16
CA ILE A 56 12.35 7.47 13.66
C ILE A 56 12.67 8.77 12.92
N HIS A 57 12.42 8.84 11.60
CA HIS A 57 12.89 9.94 10.75
C HIS A 57 11.78 10.84 10.19
N GLU A 58 10.51 10.47 10.33
CA GLU A 58 9.37 11.32 9.97
C GLU A 58 8.52 11.65 11.20
N ALA A 59 7.42 12.38 11.02
CA ALA A 59 6.50 12.76 12.11
C ALA A 59 5.62 11.60 12.63
N GLY A 60 5.98 10.34 12.37
CA GLY A 60 5.17 9.17 12.68
C GLY A 60 3.94 9.00 11.77
N TYR A 61 2.89 8.37 12.28
CA TYR A 61 1.67 8.06 11.52
C TYR A 61 0.53 9.03 11.82
N SER A 62 -0.17 9.47 10.77
CA SER A 62 -1.37 10.30 10.94
C SER A 62 -2.57 9.49 11.41
N GLU A 63 -3.58 10.16 11.97
CA GLU A 63 -4.81 9.50 12.43
C GLU A 63 -5.56 8.81 11.28
N GLU A 64 -5.52 9.39 10.08
CA GLU A 64 -6.08 8.83 8.85
C GLU A 64 -5.35 7.54 8.45
N GLU A 65 -4.03 7.51 8.57
CA GLU A 65 -3.23 6.30 8.32
C GLU A 65 -3.55 5.21 9.35
N CYS A 66 -3.63 5.57 10.64
CA CYS A 66 -4.04 4.64 11.70
C CYS A 66 -5.42 4.04 11.43
N LYS A 67 -6.40 4.86 11.00
CA LYS A 67 -7.74 4.38 10.60
C LYS A 67 -7.68 3.38 9.44
N GLN A 68 -6.75 3.57 8.50
CA GLN A 68 -6.55 2.62 7.40
C GLN A 68 -5.93 1.30 7.88
N TYR A 69 -4.99 1.35 8.83
CA TYR A 69 -4.39 0.15 9.39
C TYR A 69 -5.38 -0.70 10.20
N LYS A 70 -6.44 -0.12 10.80
CA LYS A 70 -7.46 -0.89 11.54
C LYS A 70 -8.05 -2.03 10.71
N ALA A 71 -8.39 -1.77 9.45
CA ALA A 71 -8.94 -2.80 8.56
C ALA A 71 -7.94 -3.94 8.28
N VAL A 72 -6.65 -3.60 8.15
CA VAL A 72 -5.57 -4.57 7.96
C VAL A 72 -5.39 -5.42 9.22
N VAL A 73 -5.41 -4.81 10.41
CA VAL A 73 -5.34 -5.54 11.70
C VAL A 73 -6.49 -6.54 11.84
N TYR A 74 -7.72 -6.12 11.53
CA TYR A 74 -8.87 -7.04 11.56
C TYR A 74 -8.71 -8.18 10.56
N SER A 75 -8.31 -7.88 9.33
CA SER A 75 -8.05 -8.90 8.30
C SER A 75 -7.01 -9.92 8.76
N ASN A 76 -5.88 -9.46 9.30
CA ASN A 76 -4.79 -10.34 9.74
C ASN A 76 -5.20 -11.19 10.96
N THR A 77 -5.96 -10.61 11.89
CA THR A 77 -6.49 -11.33 13.07
C THR A 77 -7.41 -12.47 12.63
N ILE A 78 -8.36 -12.17 11.74
CA ILE A 78 -9.30 -13.15 11.19
C ILE A 78 -8.56 -14.24 10.40
N GLN A 79 -7.62 -13.86 9.54
CA GLN A 79 -6.81 -14.82 8.78
C GLN A 79 -6.00 -15.75 9.71
N SER A 80 -5.41 -15.20 10.77
CA SER A 80 -4.66 -15.96 11.76
C SER A 80 -5.55 -17.00 12.46
N ILE A 81 -6.76 -16.60 12.89
CA ILE A 81 -7.72 -17.52 13.52
C ILE A 81 -8.13 -18.65 12.56
N ILE A 82 -8.39 -18.34 11.28
CA ILE A 82 -8.71 -19.35 10.26
C ILE A 82 -7.54 -20.32 10.08
N ALA A 83 -6.31 -19.81 10.05
CA ALA A 83 -5.11 -20.62 9.91
C ALA A 83 -4.97 -21.59 11.08
N ILE A 84 -5.17 -21.12 12.31
CA ILE A 84 -5.16 -21.96 13.52
C ILE A 84 -6.24 -23.05 13.45
N ILE A 85 -7.50 -22.68 13.17
CA ILE A 85 -8.61 -23.63 13.06
C ILE A 85 -8.35 -24.69 12.00
N ARG A 86 -7.76 -24.31 10.86
CA ARG A 86 -7.36 -25.25 9.81
C ARG A 86 -6.22 -26.18 10.26
N ALA A 87 -5.24 -25.64 10.98
CA ALA A 87 -4.13 -26.42 11.53
C ALA A 87 -4.60 -27.44 12.56
N MET A 88 -5.50 -27.05 13.47
CA MET A 88 -6.12 -27.95 14.45
C MET A 88 -6.80 -29.15 13.76
N GLY A 89 -7.55 -28.91 12.69
CA GLY A 89 -8.17 -29.99 11.91
C GLY A 89 -7.18 -30.93 11.23
N ARG A 90 -6.01 -30.43 10.78
CA ARG A 90 -4.94 -31.25 10.20
C ARG A 90 -4.19 -32.07 11.26
N LEU A 91 -3.97 -31.46 12.42
CA LEU A 91 -3.27 -32.05 13.55
C LEU A 91 -4.18 -32.91 14.43
N LYS A 92 -5.49 -33.00 14.10
CA LYS A 92 -6.52 -33.71 14.88
C LYS A 92 -6.56 -33.26 16.34
N ILE A 93 -6.39 -31.96 16.58
CA ILE A 93 -6.54 -31.36 17.89
C ILE A 93 -8.00 -30.96 18.06
N ASP A 94 -8.66 -31.60 19.02
CA ASP A 94 -10.06 -31.31 19.34
C ASP A 94 -10.19 -29.96 20.05
N PHE A 95 -11.36 -29.33 19.85
CA PHE A 95 -11.71 -28.14 20.63
C PHE A 95 -12.00 -28.57 22.07
N GLY A 96 -11.53 -27.78 23.04
CA GLY A 96 -11.87 -28.01 24.45
C GLY A 96 -13.37 -27.88 24.76
N ASP A 97 -14.13 -27.28 23.85
CA ASP A 97 -15.58 -27.13 23.93
C ASP A 97 -16.20 -27.66 22.62
N SER A 98 -17.00 -28.73 22.73
CA SER A 98 -17.61 -29.43 21.60
C SER A 98 -18.65 -28.59 20.86
N ALA A 99 -19.24 -27.56 21.50
CA ALA A 99 -20.15 -26.63 20.83
C ALA A 99 -19.42 -25.73 19.81
N ARG A 100 -18.10 -25.58 19.94
CA ARG A 100 -17.25 -24.80 19.01
C ARG A 100 -16.77 -25.61 17.83
N ALA A 101 -17.06 -26.91 17.81
CA ALA A 101 -16.67 -27.83 16.74
C ALA A 101 -17.47 -27.62 15.44
N ASP A 102 -18.52 -26.78 15.45
CA ASP A 102 -19.33 -26.45 14.28
C ASP A 102 -18.58 -25.51 13.30
N GLN A 103 -17.49 -26.07 12.77
CA GLN A 103 -16.42 -25.42 12.03
C GLN A 103 -16.91 -24.81 10.71
N THR A 104 -17.99 -25.34 10.14
CA THR A 104 -18.47 -25.06 8.79
C THR A 104 -19.16 -23.69 8.70
N HIS A 105 -19.92 -23.32 9.73
CA HIS A 105 -20.65 -22.06 9.76
C HIS A 105 -19.72 -20.87 10.03
N MET A 106 -18.78 -21.04 10.98
CA MET A 106 -17.73 -20.07 11.28
C MET A 106 -16.85 -19.81 10.05
N LYS A 107 -16.40 -20.87 9.35
CA LYS A 107 -15.55 -20.74 8.15
C LYS A 107 -16.23 -19.95 7.03
N ARG A 108 -17.53 -20.17 6.77
CA ARG A 108 -18.27 -19.43 5.73
C ARG A 108 -18.46 -17.96 6.07
N GLN A 109 -18.89 -17.66 7.30
CA GLN A 109 -19.08 -16.27 7.73
C GLN A 109 -17.77 -15.47 7.74
N LEU A 110 -16.68 -16.06 8.25
CA LEU A 110 -15.37 -15.42 8.23
C LEU A 110 -14.82 -15.24 6.81
N HIS A 111 -15.08 -16.17 5.90
CA HIS A 111 -14.65 -16.04 4.51
C HIS A 111 -15.35 -14.88 3.81
N ILE A 112 -16.67 -14.75 3.97
CA ILE A 112 -17.45 -13.63 3.40
C ILE A 112 -16.95 -12.30 3.96
N PHE A 113 -16.72 -12.22 5.28
CA PHE A 113 -16.21 -11.03 5.93
C PHE A 113 -14.80 -10.66 5.45
N ASN A 114 -13.90 -11.64 5.31
CA ASN A 114 -12.55 -11.43 4.80
C ASN A 114 -12.53 -10.97 3.33
N VAL A 115 -13.39 -11.56 2.48
CA VAL A 115 -13.56 -11.11 1.08
C VAL A 115 -14.05 -9.65 1.05
N SER A 116 -15.06 -9.29 1.84
CA SER A 116 -15.60 -7.93 1.91
C SER A 116 -14.57 -6.90 2.39
N LEU A 117 -13.77 -7.26 3.41
CA LEU A 117 -12.66 -6.42 3.90
C LEU A 117 -11.56 -6.25 2.86
N LYS A 118 -11.16 -7.33 2.17
CA LYS A 118 -10.11 -7.26 1.13
C LYS A 118 -10.53 -6.39 -0.05
N THR A 119 -11.79 -6.44 -0.47
CA THR A 119 -12.33 -5.55 -1.52
C THR A 119 -12.27 -4.09 -1.09
N SER A 120 -12.69 -3.78 0.14
CA SER A 120 -12.63 -2.43 0.70
C SER A 120 -11.21 -1.88 0.86
N ILE A 121 -10.23 -2.74 1.17
CA ILE A 121 -8.80 -2.36 1.26
C ILE A 121 -8.22 -2.08 -0.14
N LYS A 122 -8.55 -2.93 -1.13
CA LYS A 122 -8.04 -2.80 -2.51
C LYS A 122 -8.49 -1.51 -3.20
N GLU A 123 -9.75 -1.10 -2.99
CA GLU A 123 -10.29 0.16 -3.52
C GLU A 123 -9.71 1.42 -2.87
N ARG A 124 -9.18 1.33 -1.64
CA ARG A 124 -8.61 2.47 -0.91
C ARG A 124 -7.12 2.65 -1.16
N THR A 125 -6.37 1.57 -1.36
CA THR A 125 -4.95 1.64 -1.75
C THR A 125 -4.76 2.23 -3.15
N GLN A 126 -5.71 2.05 -4.07
CA GLN A 126 -5.63 2.65 -5.42
C GLN A 126 -5.90 4.17 -5.43
N ARG A 127 -6.63 4.72 -4.46
CA ARG A 127 -6.94 6.17 -4.41
C ARG A 127 -5.84 7.06 -3.84
N LYS A 128 -4.81 6.51 -3.19
CA LYS A 128 -3.72 7.28 -2.58
C LYS A 128 -2.46 7.41 -3.46
N PHE A 129 -2.44 6.84 -4.65
CA PHE A 129 -1.31 6.97 -5.58
C PHE A 129 -1.71 7.84 -6.77
N THR A 130 -1.63 9.16 -6.60
CA THR A 130 -1.53 10.07 -7.75
C THR A 130 -0.18 9.84 -8.44
N PRO A 131 -0.15 9.66 -9.76
CA PRO A 131 1.10 9.41 -10.47
C PRO A 131 1.86 10.73 -10.61
N THR A 132 2.69 11.07 -9.63
CA THR A 132 3.85 11.91 -9.93
C THR A 132 4.89 11.03 -10.60
N SER A 133 5.35 11.50 -11.75
CA SER A 133 6.15 10.82 -12.76
C SER A 133 7.30 9.99 -12.20
N HIS A 134 7.42 8.76 -12.73
CA HIS A 134 8.56 7.82 -12.61
C HIS A 134 8.63 6.85 -11.43
N VAL A 135 7.65 5.93 -11.28
CA VAL A 135 7.93 4.50 -10.99
C VAL A 135 6.78 3.58 -11.48
N PRO A 136 6.74 3.11 -12.74
CA PRO A 136 5.60 2.30 -13.20
C PRO A 136 5.70 0.79 -12.90
N GLN A 137 6.86 0.25 -12.51
CA GLN A 137 7.06 -1.22 -12.54
C GLN A 137 7.28 -1.91 -11.18
N ILE A 138 7.77 -1.21 -10.15
CA ILE A 138 8.04 -1.85 -8.85
C ILE A 138 6.81 -1.85 -7.93
N LEU A 139 5.87 -0.93 -8.12
CA LEU A 139 4.79 -0.71 -7.15
C LEU A 139 3.56 -1.63 -7.32
N ARG A 140 3.45 -2.36 -8.45
CA ARG A 140 2.45 -3.42 -8.57
C ARG A 140 2.74 -4.60 -7.64
N MET A 141 3.98 -4.78 -7.17
CA MET A 141 4.32 -5.79 -6.16
C MET A 141 3.99 -5.36 -4.72
N CYS A 142 4.00 -4.06 -4.39
CA CYS A 142 3.68 -3.60 -3.03
C CYS A 142 2.21 -3.79 -2.65
N SER A 143 1.29 -3.78 -3.63
CA SER A 143 -0.13 -4.09 -3.37
C SER A 143 -0.33 -5.53 -2.87
N LEU A 144 0.57 -6.45 -3.22
CA LEU A 144 0.56 -7.83 -2.75
C LEU A 144 1.24 -7.99 -1.36
N PHE A 145 2.18 -7.09 -1.01
CA PHE A 145 2.99 -7.21 0.20
C PHE A 145 2.36 -6.54 1.44
N LEU A 146 1.33 -5.70 1.27
CA LEU A 146 0.55 -5.15 2.40
C LEU A 146 -0.61 -6.06 2.85
N MET A 147 -0.78 -7.24 2.21
CA MET A 147 -1.85 -8.21 2.46
C MET A 147 -1.39 -9.51 3.13
N LEU A 148 -0.10 -9.64 3.46
CA LEU A 148 0.49 -10.65 4.32
C LEU A 148 1.07 -9.93 5.55
#